data_AF-E6PYV4-F1
#
_entry.id   AF-E6PYV4-F1
#
_cell.length_a   1.000
_cell.length_b   1.000
_cell.length_c   1.000
_cell.angle_alpha   90.00
_cell.angle_beta   90.00
_cell.angle_gamma   90.00
#
_symmetry.space_group_name_H-M   'P 1'
#
loop_
_entity.id
_entity.type
_entity.pdbx_description
1 polymer ?
#
loop_
_entity_poly.entity_id
_entity_poly.type
_entity_poly.pdbx_seq_one_letter_code
_entity_poly.pdbx_strand_id
1 'polypeptide(L)'
;MLAPSNELCAQIPSPITAPDPAATRAYIHRTWDTLTRSMTDCHSLVDIKVTTHPILYLPADFPQTASMKQTAASCGVEVRTLPRKIEKLGDVMPEEITKPGLLYLPNPYVVPGGRFNEMYGWDSYFIVLGLIADHRETLARDMVENFFFEIEHYGSILNANRTYYLTRSQPPFLTAMIRAVYEDPTSFPSRAEADAWLEHAYTMASKDHETWMRPEHRAGTTGLTRYYDYGTGPVPEMSDDSTYYPDVIRWLIEHPDQNHGFLEKSTEHPDASEIERLRHTSCDITLSTVCANAVVKGYRLTRDFYEGDRAMRESGFDPSFRFEAFSGATHHYAPVCLNSLLFRYEDDMAHFAHLLGKPQDARQWTERANRRRINIERYLWRPDEGVFADYDFVHGRTSHYAYISSLYPLWAGVATRSQAASVVSHLDRFERSGGLSMSQTNTGLQWDEPFGWAPTNWVAVAGLDAYGYKDDAKRISRKFTETIDRGYAKDHTIREKYNMLTGSSDVRVLTGYKSNVVGFGWSNAVYLKMTELLR
;
A
#
# COMPACT_ATOMS: atom_id res chain seq x y z
N MET A 1 36.73 -26.60 52.36
CA MET A 1 36.38 -27.20 51.05
C MET A 1 35.45 -26.22 50.35
N LEU A 2 36.03 -25.39 49.48
CA LEU A 2 35.32 -24.44 48.62
C LEU A 2 35.65 -24.87 47.19
N ALA A 3 34.64 -25.29 46.43
CA ALA A 3 34.78 -25.58 45.00
C ALA A 3 34.39 -24.31 44.23
N PRO A 4 35.22 -23.81 43.29
CA PRO A 4 34.88 -22.63 42.51
C PRO A 4 34.00 -22.99 41.31
N SER A 5 33.05 -22.09 41.10
CA SER A 5 32.22 -21.77 39.93
C SER A 5 32.67 -22.29 38.56
N ASN A 6 31.75 -22.95 37.85
CA ASN A 6 31.80 -23.15 36.40
C ASN A 6 31.59 -21.80 35.68
N GLU A 7 32.53 -21.49 34.80
CA GLU A 7 32.53 -20.35 33.90
C GLU A 7 31.34 -20.38 32.93
N LEU A 8 30.75 -19.20 32.70
CA LEU A 8 29.89 -18.94 31.55
C LEU A 8 30.75 -19.06 30.28
N CYS A 9 30.51 -20.12 29.50
CA CYS A 9 30.92 -20.13 28.09
C CYS A 9 30.19 -18.98 27.37
N ALA A 10 30.92 -17.90 27.09
CA ALA A 10 30.50 -16.92 26.10
C ALA A 10 30.29 -17.63 24.76
N GLN A 11 29.08 -17.57 24.22
CA GLN A 11 28.79 -18.03 22.86
C GLN A 11 29.67 -17.24 21.89
N ILE A 12 30.56 -17.94 21.20
CA ILE A 12 31.34 -17.42 20.09
C ILE A 12 30.35 -16.91 19.03
N PRO A 13 30.45 -15.65 18.56
CA PRO A 13 29.61 -15.18 17.46
C PRO A 13 29.83 -16.10 16.25
N SER A 14 28.74 -16.64 15.69
CA SER A 14 28.80 -17.35 14.41
C SER A 14 29.59 -16.51 13.39
N PRO A 15 30.45 -17.12 12.57
CA PRO A 15 31.21 -16.38 11.57
C PRO A 15 30.25 -15.57 10.70
N ILE A 16 30.55 -14.28 10.52
CA ILE A 16 29.76 -13.40 9.66
C ILE A 16 29.84 -13.96 8.24
N THR A 17 28.76 -14.61 7.79
CA THR A 17 28.66 -15.09 6.42
C THR A 17 28.76 -13.89 5.47
N ALA A 18 29.64 -13.98 4.48
CA ALA A 18 29.74 -12.92 3.48
C ALA A 18 28.44 -12.85 2.66
N PRO A 19 27.98 -11.64 2.28
CA PRO A 19 26.82 -11.49 1.40
C PRO A 19 27.02 -12.23 0.06
N ASP A 20 26.02 -13.03 -0.33
CA ASP A 20 25.99 -13.78 -1.58
C ASP A 20 24.71 -13.45 -2.36
N PRO A 21 24.79 -12.53 -3.35
CA PRO A 21 23.64 -12.17 -4.19
C PRO A 21 23.01 -13.35 -4.94
N ALA A 22 23.77 -14.41 -5.24
CA ALA A 22 23.21 -15.60 -5.88
C ALA A 22 22.33 -16.39 -4.90
N ALA A 23 22.76 -16.53 -3.65
CA ALA A 23 21.94 -17.14 -2.59
C ALA A 23 20.67 -16.33 -2.31
N THR A 24 20.75 -14.99 -2.31
CA THR A 24 19.59 -14.10 -2.17
C THR A 24 18.57 -14.31 -3.30
N ARG A 25 19.01 -14.36 -4.57
CA ARG A 25 18.11 -14.66 -5.71
C ARG A 25 17.51 -16.06 -5.62
N ALA A 26 18.30 -17.06 -5.22
CA ALA A 26 17.80 -18.42 -5.05
C ALA A 26 16.76 -18.51 -3.93
N TYR A 27 16.90 -17.74 -2.86
CA TYR A 27 15.86 -17.59 -1.84
C TYR A 27 14.59 -17.01 -2.44
N ILE A 28 14.68 -15.85 -3.11
CA ILE A 28 13.55 -15.17 -3.73
C ILE A 28 12.77 -16.11 -4.67
N HIS A 29 13.49 -16.84 -5.53
CA HIS A 29 12.89 -17.77 -6.49
C HIS A 29 12.01 -18.84 -5.81
N ARG A 30 12.44 -19.38 -4.66
CA ARG A 30 11.66 -20.37 -3.89
C ARG A 30 10.55 -19.72 -3.07
N THR A 31 10.74 -18.48 -2.63
CA THR A 31 9.78 -17.78 -1.78
C THR A 31 8.49 -17.44 -2.52
N TRP A 32 8.52 -17.24 -3.85
CA TRP A 32 7.28 -17.03 -4.62
C TRP A 32 6.25 -18.14 -4.42
N ASP A 33 6.68 -19.41 -4.44
CA ASP A 33 5.78 -20.55 -4.20
C ASP A 33 5.24 -20.54 -2.76
N THR A 34 6.05 -20.13 -1.80
CA THR A 34 5.66 -20.03 -0.37
C THR A 34 4.64 -18.91 -0.12
N LEU A 35 4.74 -17.82 -0.88
CA LEU A 35 3.82 -16.67 -0.79
C LEU A 35 2.58 -16.83 -1.66
N THR A 36 2.54 -17.84 -2.54
CA THR A 36 1.37 -18.06 -3.39
C THR A 36 0.20 -18.57 -2.55
N ARG A 37 -0.99 -18.09 -2.88
CA ARG A 37 -2.28 -18.48 -2.30
C ARG A 37 -3.25 -18.81 -3.43
N SER A 38 -4.22 -19.67 -3.15
CA SER A 38 -5.30 -19.97 -4.08
C SER A 38 -6.55 -20.43 -3.33
N MET A 39 -7.72 -20.25 -3.94
CA MET A 39 -8.99 -20.68 -3.36
C MET A 39 -9.17 -22.22 -3.34
N THR A 40 -8.18 -22.97 -3.83
CA THR A 40 -8.17 -24.44 -3.83
C THR A 40 -7.31 -25.03 -2.71
N ASP A 41 -6.62 -24.20 -1.92
CA ASP A 41 -5.69 -24.62 -0.86
C ASP A 41 -6.16 -24.16 0.52
N CYS A 42 -6.25 -25.10 1.48
CA CYS A 42 -6.66 -24.82 2.85
C CYS A 42 -5.75 -23.83 3.57
N HIS A 43 -4.44 -23.82 3.27
CA HIS A 43 -3.51 -22.86 3.87
C HIS A 43 -3.87 -21.41 3.51
N SER A 44 -4.51 -21.22 2.35
CA SER A 44 -4.95 -19.89 1.90
C SER A 44 -6.27 -19.45 2.53
N LEU A 45 -7.19 -20.39 2.75
CA LEU A 45 -8.52 -20.09 3.25
C LEU A 45 -8.57 -19.94 4.78
N VAL A 46 -7.66 -20.61 5.50
CA VAL A 46 -7.60 -20.57 6.95
C VAL A 46 -6.68 -19.44 7.40
N ASP A 47 -7.27 -18.40 7.98
CA ASP A 47 -6.50 -17.29 8.55
C ASP A 47 -6.04 -17.58 9.97
N ILE A 48 -4.72 -17.77 10.13
CA ILE A 48 -4.08 -18.02 11.42
C ILE A 48 -4.09 -16.81 12.37
N LYS A 49 -4.41 -15.60 11.86
CA LYS A 49 -4.47 -14.38 12.67
C LYS A 49 -5.75 -14.30 13.50
N VAL A 50 -6.80 -15.02 13.10
CA VAL A 50 -8.09 -14.99 13.77
C VAL A 50 -8.39 -16.34 14.43
N THR A 51 -8.96 -16.32 15.62
CA THR A 51 -9.42 -17.52 16.33
C THR A 51 -10.81 -17.97 15.91
N THR A 52 -11.45 -17.21 15.02
CA THR A 52 -12.80 -17.46 14.52
C THR A 52 -12.80 -18.49 13.39
N HIS A 53 -13.91 -19.19 13.25
CA HIS A 53 -14.12 -20.11 12.13
C HIS A 53 -13.94 -19.37 10.78
N PRO A 54 -13.06 -19.84 9.87
CA PRO A 54 -12.80 -19.15 8.61
C PRO A 54 -14.04 -19.03 7.73
N ILE A 55 -14.22 -17.86 7.11
CA ILE A 55 -15.35 -17.58 6.20
C ILE A 55 -14.82 -17.08 4.86
N LEU A 56 -15.29 -17.69 3.78
CA LEU A 56 -15.09 -17.25 2.41
C LEU A 56 -16.40 -16.64 1.87
N TYR A 57 -16.33 -15.39 1.44
CA TYR A 57 -17.45 -14.67 0.86
C TYR A 57 -17.38 -14.65 -0.67
N LEU A 58 -18.43 -15.14 -1.32
CA LEU A 58 -18.65 -15.04 -2.76
C LEU A 58 -19.41 -13.75 -3.09
N PRO A 59 -19.21 -13.16 -4.29
CA PRO A 59 -20.10 -12.11 -4.78
C PRO A 59 -21.56 -12.59 -4.81
N ALA A 60 -22.50 -11.66 -4.63
CA ALA A 60 -23.93 -12.00 -4.44
C ALA A 60 -24.55 -12.74 -5.63
N ASP A 61 -24.07 -12.47 -6.84
CA ASP A 61 -24.50 -13.08 -8.10
C ASP A 61 -23.56 -14.18 -8.61
N PHE A 62 -22.55 -14.55 -7.82
CA PHE A 62 -21.56 -15.52 -8.25
C PHE A 62 -21.96 -16.96 -7.88
N PRO A 63 -22.04 -17.89 -8.86
CA PRO A 63 -22.48 -19.25 -8.60
C PRO A 63 -21.44 -20.03 -7.80
N GLN A 64 -21.87 -20.64 -6.70
CA GLN A 64 -21.01 -21.55 -5.95
C GLN A 64 -20.83 -22.87 -6.70
N THR A 65 -19.60 -23.18 -7.13
CA THR A 65 -19.30 -24.42 -7.86
C THR A 65 -19.18 -25.64 -6.94
N ALA A 66 -19.28 -26.85 -7.51
CA ALA A 66 -19.10 -28.10 -6.76
C ALA A 66 -17.69 -28.22 -6.17
N SER A 67 -16.67 -27.79 -6.90
CA SER A 67 -15.28 -27.78 -6.42
C SER A 67 -15.11 -26.86 -5.22
N MET A 68 -15.69 -25.65 -5.25
CA MET A 68 -15.65 -24.74 -4.10
C MET A 68 -16.30 -25.34 -2.85
N LYS A 69 -17.46 -25.99 -3.01
CA LYS A 69 -18.14 -26.69 -1.89
C LYS A 69 -17.26 -27.79 -1.31
N GLN A 70 -16.61 -28.57 -2.16
CA GLN A 70 -15.73 -29.65 -1.73
C GLN A 70 -14.51 -29.12 -0.98
N THR A 71 -13.81 -28.13 -1.53
CA THR A 71 -12.64 -27.51 -0.88
C THR A 71 -13.03 -26.88 0.45
N ALA A 72 -14.11 -26.10 0.49
CA ALA A 72 -14.57 -25.48 1.72
C ALA A 72 -14.90 -26.50 2.81
N ALA A 73 -15.56 -27.61 2.45
CA ALA A 73 -15.84 -28.70 3.37
C ALA A 73 -14.56 -29.38 3.87
N SER A 74 -13.59 -29.65 3.00
CA SER A 74 -12.31 -30.27 3.39
C SER A 74 -11.44 -29.37 4.26
N CYS A 75 -11.52 -28.04 4.06
CA CYS A 75 -10.74 -27.06 4.79
C CYS A 75 -11.44 -26.55 6.07
N GLY A 76 -12.69 -26.95 6.31
CA GLY A 76 -13.48 -26.44 7.44
C GLY A 76 -13.75 -24.94 7.32
N VAL A 77 -14.09 -24.47 6.12
CA VAL A 77 -14.36 -23.07 5.80
C VAL A 77 -15.86 -22.89 5.54
N GLU A 78 -16.47 -21.90 6.18
CA GLU A 78 -17.86 -21.53 5.91
C GLU A 78 -17.91 -20.68 4.62
N VAL A 79 -18.75 -21.05 3.65
CA VAL A 79 -18.97 -20.24 2.44
C VAL A 79 -20.25 -19.45 2.59
N ARG A 80 -20.16 -18.14 2.40
CA ARG A 80 -21.29 -17.21 2.40
C ARG A 80 -21.34 -16.42 1.11
N THR A 81 -22.49 -15.87 0.79
CA THR A 81 -22.63 -14.87 -0.28
C THR A 81 -22.73 -13.48 0.33
N LEU A 82 -22.17 -12.49 -0.35
CA LEU A 82 -22.39 -11.09 0.01
C LEU A 82 -23.89 -10.75 -0.07
N PRO A 83 -24.37 -9.80 0.75
CA PRO A 83 -25.81 -9.53 0.88
C PRO A 83 -26.44 -8.95 -0.40
N ARG A 84 -25.62 -8.32 -1.25
CA ARG A 84 -26.04 -7.70 -2.51
C ARG A 84 -24.86 -7.52 -3.44
N LYS A 85 -25.15 -7.26 -4.72
CA LYS A 85 -24.15 -6.85 -5.71
C LYS A 85 -23.51 -5.53 -5.29
N ILE A 86 -22.21 -5.41 -5.49
CA ILE A 86 -21.43 -4.21 -5.20
C ILE A 86 -21.05 -3.60 -6.55
N GLU A 87 -21.47 -2.37 -6.81
CA GLU A 87 -21.11 -1.64 -8.04
C GLU A 87 -19.96 -0.67 -7.78
N LYS A 88 -19.81 -0.21 -6.53
CA LYS A 88 -18.74 0.70 -6.10
C LYS A 88 -18.41 0.47 -4.63
N LEU A 89 -17.19 0.87 -4.25
CA LEU A 89 -16.77 0.85 -2.84
C LEU A 89 -17.75 1.63 -1.96
N GLY A 90 -18.09 1.02 -0.82
CA GLY A 90 -19.08 1.55 0.13
C GLY A 90 -20.54 1.16 -0.12
N ASP A 91 -20.88 0.40 -1.17
CA ASP A 91 -22.24 -0.12 -1.33
C ASP A 91 -22.61 -1.15 -0.26
N VAL A 92 -21.62 -1.81 0.35
CA VAL A 92 -21.77 -2.68 1.52
C VAL A 92 -20.79 -2.21 2.58
N MET A 93 -21.32 -1.83 3.73
CA MET A 93 -20.51 -1.34 4.85
C MET A 93 -20.03 -2.53 5.70
N PRO A 94 -18.80 -2.49 6.27
CA PRO A 94 -18.28 -3.57 7.10
C PRO A 94 -19.20 -3.94 8.28
N GLU A 95 -19.92 -2.97 8.82
CA GLU A 95 -20.86 -3.14 9.94
C GLU A 95 -22.08 -4.00 9.56
N GLU A 96 -22.41 -4.10 8.27
CA GLU A 96 -23.47 -4.99 7.77
C GLU A 96 -23.02 -6.46 7.73
N ILE A 97 -21.71 -6.71 7.81
CA ILE A 97 -21.11 -8.04 7.76
C ILE A 97 -20.73 -8.48 9.17
N THR A 98 -21.66 -9.19 9.83
CA THR A 98 -21.53 -9.61 11.24
C THR A 98 -20.30 -10.45 11.57
N LYS A 99 -19.71 -11.15 10.59
CA LYS A 99 -18.47 -11.93 10.77
C LYS A 99 -17.50 -11.62 9.63
N PRO A 100 -16.30 -11.09 9.92
CA PRO A 100 -15.34 -10.78 8.88
C PRO A 100 -14.86 -12.05 8.18
N GLY A 101 -14.49 -11.94 6.90
CA GLY A 101 -14.00 -13.07 6.12
C GLY A 101 -13.19 -12.65 4.90
N LEU A 102 -12.62 -13.65 4.23
CA LEU A 102 -11.90 -13.51 2.97
C LEU A 102 -12.89 -13.35 1.81
N LEU A 103 -12.59 -12.49 0.86
CA LEU A 103 -13.33 -12.35 -0.39
C LEU A 103 -12.71 -13.25 -1.45
N TYR A 104 -13.57 -13.94 -2.20
CA TYR A 104 -13.15 -14.87 -3.24
C TYR A 104 -12.40 -14.18 -4.38
N LEU A 105 -11.32 -14.81 -4.83
CA LEU A 105 -10.60 -14.45 -6.05
C LEU A 105 -10.43 -15.70 -6.93
N PRO A 106 -10.65 -15.61 -8.25
CA PRO A 106 -10.66 -16.79 -9.11
C PRO A 106 -9.29 -17.42 -9.34
N ASN A 107 -8.23 -16.61 -9.38
CA ASN A 107 -6.89 -17.07 -9.76
C ASN A 107 -5.93 -17.12 -8.57
N PRO A 108 -4.84 -17.90 -8.66
CA PRO A 108 -3.75 -17.82 -7.68
C PRO A 108 -3.16 -16.42 -7.61
N TYR A 109 -2.68 -16.05 -6.42
CA TYR A 109 -2.04 -14.75 -6.19
C TYR A 109 -0.94 -14.85 -5.15
N VAL A 110 -0.06 -13.87 -5.13
CA VAL A 110 1.03 -13.78 -4.16
C VAL A 110 0.68 -12.77 -3.08
N VAL A 111 0.86 -13.15 -1.82
CA VAL A 111 0.65 -12.25 -0.65
C VAL A 111 1.89 -11.42 -0.35
N PRO A 112 1.76 -10.29 0.39
CA PRO A 112 2.92 -9.49 0.77
C PRO A 112 3.93 -10.22 1.63
N GLY A 113 3.54 -11.11 2.56
CA GLY A 113 4.52 -11.81 3.39
C GLY A 113 3.93 -12.59 4.56
N GLY A 114 4.71 -13.56 5.07
CA GLY A 114 4.47 -14.28 6.32
C GLY A 114 3.01 -14.66 6.60
N ARG A 115 2.38 -13.89 7.50
CA ARG A 115 1.04 -14.12 8.09
C ARG A 115 -0.14 -13.66 7.24
N PHE A 116 0.11 -12.98 6.12
CA PHE A 116 -0.97 -12.47 5.27
C PHE A 116 -1.51 -13.58 4.37
N ASN A 117 -2.82 -13.60 4.18
CA ASN A 117 -3.51 -14.51 3.27
C ASN A 117 -4.28 -13.76 2.18
N GLU A 118 -4.19 -12.43 2.20
CA GLU A 118 -4.92 -11.53 1.33
C GLU A 118 -4.03 -11.03 0.19
N MET A 119 -4.61 -10.86 -0.98
CA MET A 119 -4.02 -10.09 -2.06
C MET A 119 -4.18 -8.61 -1.74
N TYR A 120 -3.08 -7.84 -1.74
CA TYR A 120 -3.10 -6.40 -1.46
C TYR A 120 -2.97 -5.61 -2.76
N GLY A 121 -3.64 -4.45 -2.84
CA GLY A 121 -3.74 -3.63 -4.03
C GLY A 121 -2.38 -3.20 -4.61
N TRP A 122 -1.65 -2.33 -3.91
CA TRP A 122 -0.42 -1.74 -4.46
C TRP A 122 0.81 -2.65 -4.35
N ASP A 123 0.89 -3.53 -3.35
CA ASP A 123 1.96 -4.53 -3.20
C ASP A 123 2.06 -5.39 -4.47
N SER A 124 0.91 -5.74 -5.03
CA SER A 124 0.79 -6.58 -6.22
C SER A 124 1.46 -5.98 -7.44
N TYR A 125 1.57 -4.65 -7.57
CA TYR A 125 2.33 -4.05 -8.67
C TYR A 125 3.80 -4.45 -8.62
N PHE A 126 4.41 -4.30 -7.44
CA PHE A 126 5.81 -4.66 -7.28
C PHE A 126 5.98 -6.16 -7.46
N ILE A 127 5.09 -6.97 -6.87
CA ILE A 127 5.14 -8.42 -7.02
C ILE A 127 5.03 -8.86 -8.49
N VAL A 128 4.09 -8.30 -9.27
CA VAL A 128 3.96 -8.55 -10.71
C VAL A 128 5.28 -8.29 -11.44
N LEU A 129 5.96 -7.17 -11.15
CA LEU A 129 7.28 -6.91 -11.73
C LEU A 129 8.31 -7.97 -11.35
N GLY A 130 8.31 -8.41 -10.10
CA GLY A 130 9.21 -9.46 -9.60
C GLY A 130 8.96 -10.83 -10.20
N LEU A 131 7.69 -11.18 -10.39
CA LEU A 131 7.27 -12.44 -11.02
C LEU A 131 7.71 -12.48 -12.49
N ILE A 132 7.52 -11.39 -13.23
CA ILE A 132 8.01 -11.29 -14.62
C ILE A 132 9.55 -11.40 -14.65
N ALA A 133 10.25 -10.70 -13.75
CA ALA A 133 11.71 -10.77 -13.64
C ALA A 133 12.25 -12.17 -13.25
N ASP A 134 11.41 -13.02 -12.66
CA ASP A 134 11.72 -14.39 -12.27
C ASP A 134 11.06 -15.45 -13.17
N HIS A 135 10.54 -15.05 -14.34
CA HIS A 135 9.93 -15.94 -15.35
C HIS A 135 8.70 -16.71 -14.83
N ARG A 136 7.82 -15.99 -14.14
CA ARG A 136 6.53 -16.47 -13.59
C ARG A 136 5.36 -15.67 -14.17
N GLU A 137 5.35 -15.48 -15.48
CA GLU A 137 4.45 -14.57 -16.20
C GLU A 137 2.98 -14.96 -16.07
N THR A 138 2.65 -16.25 -16.07
CA THR A 138 1.27 -16.72 -15.85
C THR A 138 0.74 -16.24 -14.51
N LEU A 139 1.51 -16.38 -13.43
CA LEU A 139 1.09 -15.93 -12.10
C LEU A 139 0.99 -14.40 -12.02
N ALA A 140 1.86 -13.68 -12.74
CA ALA A 140 1.77 -12.23 -12.85
C ALA A 140 0.47 -11.80 -13.53
N ARG A 141 0.08 -12.46 -14.64
CA ARG A 141 -1.19 -12.21 -15.33
C ARG A 141 -2.40 -12.58 -14.47
N ASP A 142 -2.37 -13.73 -13.80
CA ASP A 142 -3.41 -14.21 -12.89
C ASP A 142 -3.73 -13.19 -11.79
N MET A 143 -2.71 -12.54 -11.23
CA MET A 143 -2.87 -11.46 -10.26
C MET A 143 -3.57 -10.23 -10.85
N VAL A 144 -3.24 -9.82 -12.08
CA VAL A 144 -3.94 -8.70 -12.74
C VAL A 144 -5.40 -9.05 -13.04
N GLU A 145 -5.67 -10.28 -13.43
CA GLU A 145 -7.04 -10.77 -13.65
C GLU A 145 -7.87 -10.84 -12.36
N ASN A 146 -7.24 -11.10 -11.21
CA ASN A 146 -7.92 -10.98 -9.92
C ASN A 146 -8.38 -9.53 -9.66
N PHE A 147 -7.61 -8.52 -10.05
CA PHE A 147 -8.08 -7.12 -9.96
C PHE A 147 -9.25 -6.84 -10.89
N PHE A 148 -9.28 -7.44 -12.09
CA PHE A 148 -10.46 -7.34 -12.97
C PHE A 148 -11.70 -7.92 -12.28
N PHE A 149 -11.54 -9.07 -11.61
CA PHE A 149 -12.60 -9.66 -10.81
C PHE A 149 -13.04 -8.75 -9.66
N GLU A 150 -12.10 -8.13 -8.92
CA GLU A 150 -12.44 -7.18 -7.86
C GLU A 150 -13.23 -5.97 -8.40
N ILE A 151 -12.84 -5.42 -9.55
CA ILE A 151 -13.55 -4.31 -10.18
C ILE A 151 -14.97 -4.73 -10.59
N GLU A 152 -15.14 -5.93 -11.14
CA GLU A 152 -16.44 -6.42 -11.60
C GLU A 152 -17.41 -6.76 -10.47
N HIS A 153 -16.90 -7.29 -9.35
CA HIS A 153 -17.72 -7.86 -8.29
C HIS A 153 -17.68 -7.11 -6.95
N TYR A 154 -16.65 -6.31 -6.71
CA TYR A 154 -16.43 -5.51 -5.51
C TYR A 154 -16.33 -4.00 -5.80
N GLY A 155 -16.47 -3.61 -7.07
CA GLY A 155 -16.65 -2.22 -7.52
C GLY A 155 -15.35 -1.42 -7.73
N SER A 156 -14.20 -1.89 -7.25
CA SER A 156 -12.86 -1.35 -7.52
C SER A 156 -11.80 -2.31 -6.99
N ILE A 157 -10.52 -2.00 -7.22
CA ILE A 157 -9.43 -2.64 -6.48
C ILE A 157 -9.55 -2.34 -4.99
N LEU A 158 -9.48 -3.38 -4.17
CA LEU A 158 -9.55 -3.29 -2.72
C LEU A 158 -8.16 -3.05 -2.12
N ASN A 159 -8.13 -2.51 -0.90
CA ASN A 159 -6.92 -2.49 -0.09
C ASN A 159 -6.34 -3.91 0.05
N ALA A 160 -7.18 -4.84 0.48
CA ALA A 160 -6.97 -6.27 0.32
C ALA A 160 -8.33 -6.99 0.22
N ASN A 161 -8.35 -8.23 -0.25
CA ASN A 161 -9.59 -9.00 -0.47
C ASN A 161 -10.24 -9.52 0.83
N ARG A 162 -10.66 -8.62 1.74
CA ARG A 162 -11.47 -8.93 2.93
C ARG A 162 -12.67 -8.02 3.08
N THR A 163 -13.68 -8.53 3.77
CA THR A 163 -14.96 -7.84 3.94
C THR A 163 -14.84 -6.45 4.59
N TYR A 164 -13.89 -6.24 5.52
CA TYR A 164 -13.68 -4.94 6.15
C TYR A 164 -12.91 -3.93 5.27
N TYR A 165 -12.47 -4.33 4.08
CA TYR A 165 -11.86 -3.46 3.06
C TYR A 165 -12.84 -3.08 1.93
N LEU A 166 -14.11 -3.51 1.97
CA LEU A 166 -15.12 -3.18 0.93
C LEU A 166 -15.43 -1.67 0.77
N THR A 167 -14.84 -0.83 1.62
CA THR A 167 -14.95 0.63 1.57
C THR A 167 -13.64 1.32 1.19
N ARG A 168 -12.54 0.57 0.99
CA ARG A 168 -11.19 1.15 0.93
C ARG A 168 -10.36 0.54 -0.18
N SER A 169 -9.73 1.38 -0.99
CA SER A 169 -8.77 0.97 -2.03
C SER A 169 -7.32 1.03 -1.53
N GLN A 170 -6.37 1.12 -2.46
CA GLN A 170 -4.94 1.37 -2.25
C GLN A 170 -4.36 2.15 -3.45
N PRO A 171 -3.09 2.64 -3.41
CA PRO A 171 -2.52 3.43 -4.50
C PRO A 171 -2.68 2.79 -5.90
N PRO A 172 -3.21 3.50 -6.91
CA PRO A 172 -3.66 2.87 -8.16
C PRO A 172 -2.51 2.63 -9.14
N PHE A 173 -2.05 1.37 -9.22
CA PHE A 173 -1.01 0.93 -10.14
C PHE A 173 -1.52 0.01 -11.27
N LEU A 174 -2.85 -0.18 -11.42
CA LEU A 174 -3.41 -1.17 -12.34
C LEU A 174 -2.94 -1.00 -13.79
N THR A 175 -2.94 0.21 -14.34
CA THR A 175 -2.44 0.46 -15.71
C THR A 175 -0.97 0.12 -15.86
N ALA A 176 -0.13 0.40 -14.85
CA ALA A 176 1.27 0.01 -14.86
C ALA A 176 1.45 -1.51 -14.77
N MET A 177 0.59 -2.22 -14.04
CA MET A 177 0.55 -3.70 -14.02
C MET A 177 0.12 -4.27 -15.36
N ILE A 178 -0.95 -3.73 -15.96
CA ILE A 178 -1.45 -4.11 -17.28
C ILE A 178 -0.34 -3.95 -18.31
N ARG A 179 0.34 -2.81 -18.28
CA ARG A 179 1.44 -2.51 -19.20
C ARG A 179 2.62 -3.47 -19.02
N ALA A 180 3.01 -3.77 -17.78
CA ALA A 180 4.09 -4.70 -17.50
C ALA A 180 3.83 -6.10 -18.06
N VAL A 181 2.60 -6.61 -17.92
CA VAL A 181 2.18 -7.92 -18.46
C VAL A 181 2.01 -7.86 -19.98
N TYR A 182 1.38 -6.81 -20.52
CA TYR A 182 1.09 -6.71 -21.95
C TYR A 182 2.32 -6.48 -22.83
N GLU A 183 3.26 -5.66 -22.37
CA GLU A 183 4.48 -5.33 -23.13
C GLU A 183 5.55 -6.43 -23.03
N ASP A 184 5.41 -7.35 -22.07
CA ASP A 184 6.29 -8.49 -21.93
C ASP A 184 5.93 -9.60 -22.95
N PRO A 185 6.83 -9.95 -23.88
CA PRO A 185 6.52 -10.87 -24.97
C PRO A 185 6.36 -12.33 -24.52
N THR A 186 6.76 -12.69 -23.29
CA THR A 186 6.63 -14.06 -22.75
C THR A 186 5.32 -14.25 -21.98
N SER A 187 4.61 -13.17 -21.66
CA SER A 187 3.34 -13.19 -20.93
C SER A 187 2.15 -13.74 -21.72
N PHE A 188 2.24 -13.82 -23.06
CA PHE A 188 1.16 -14.34 -23.90
C PHE A 188 1.69 -15.31 -24.97
N PRO A 189 0.91 -16.34 -25.36
CA PRO A 189 1.31 -17.25 -26.43
C PRO A 189 1.39 -16.57 -27.81
N SER A 190 0.61 -15.50 -28.01
CA SER A 190 0.60 -14.74 -29.26
C SER A 190 0.21 -13.28 -29.02
N ARG A 191 0.59 -12.41 -29.97
CA ARG A 191 0.20 -10.99 -29.92
C ARG A 191 -1.31 -10.80 -30.02
N ALA A 192 -2.00 -11.64 -30.78
CA ALA A 192 -3.46 -11.58 -30.91
C ALA A 192 -4.17 -11.84 -29.56
N GLU A 193 -3.66 -12.78 -28.76
CA GLU A 193 -4.17 -13.02 -27.40
C GLU A 193 -3.86 -11.86 -26.45
N ALA A 194 -2.66 -11.28 -26.54
CA ALA A 194 -2.32 -10.09 -25.77
C ALA A 194 -3.27 -8.92 -26.10
N ASP A 195 -3.55 -8.68 -27.39
CA ASP A 195 -4.45 -7.60 -27.83
C ASP A 195 -5.89 -7.83 -27.38
N ALA A 196 -6.38 -9.08 -27.42
CA ALA A 196 -7.69 -9.44 -26.90
C ALA A 196 -7.79 -9.24 -25.37
N TRP A 197 -6.74 -9.61 -24.64
CA TRP A 197 -6.63 -9.37 -23.20
C TRP A 197 -6.60 -7.87 -22.88
N LEU A 198 -5.89 -7.07 -23.68
CA LEU A 198 -5.82 -5.62 -23.50
C LEU A 198 -7.19 -4.93 -23.66
N GLU A 199 -8.07 -5.41 -24.53
CA GLU A 199 -9.42 -4.85 -24.69
C GLU A 199 -10.26 -5.01 -23.41
N HIS A 200 -10.18 -6.17 -22.74
CA HIS A 200 -10.82 -6.38 -21.44
C HIS A 200 -10.14 -5.55 -20.35
N ALA A 201 -8.80 -5.56 -20.31
CA ALA A 201 -8.01 -4.80 -19.36
C ALA A 201 -8.29 -3.29 -19.45
N TYR A 202 -8.44 -2.74 -20.65
CA TYR A 202 -8.80 -1.35 -20.91
C TYR A 202 -10.18 -1.01 -20.30
N THR A 203 -11.15 -1.90 -20.46
CA THR A 203 -12.49 -1.72 -19.87
C THR A 203 -12.42 -1.71 -18.34
N MET A 204 -11.66 -2.63 -17.74
CA MET A 204 -11.50 -2.72 -16.29
C MET A 204 -10.74 -1.52 -15.73
N ALA A 205 -9.64 -1.13 -16.36
CA ALA A 205 -8.85 0.03 -15.96
C ALA A 205 -9.66 1.34 -16.04
N SER A 206 -10.53 1.48 -17.05
CA SER A 206 -11.44 2.64 -17.14
C SER A 206 -12.41 2.68 -15.96
N LYS A 207 -13.00 1.55 -15.56
CA LYS A 207 -13.90 1.49 -14.40
C LYS A 207 -13.16 1.80 -13.10
N ASP A 208 -11.97 1.25 -12.89
CA ASP A 208 -11.18 1.54 -11.69
C ASP A 208 -10.78 3.02 -11.61
N HIS A 209 -10.47 3.66 -12.75
CA HIS A 209 -10.22 5.12 -12.79
C HIS A 209 -11.42 5.94 -12.30
N GLU A 210 -12.65 5.50 -12.61
CA GLU A 210 -13.87 6.20 -12.21
C GLU A 210 -14.04 6.27 -10.68
N THR A 211 -13.57 5.26 -9.93
CA THR A 211 -13.54 5.29 -8.46
C THR A 211 -12.83 6.53 -7.96
N TRP A 212 -11.66 6.85 -8.51
CA TRP A 212 -10.84 8.00 -8.13
C TRP A 212 -11.42 9.35 -8.58
N MET A 213 -12.40 9.34 -9.50
CA MET A 213 -13.08 10.55 -10.00
C MET A 213 -14.37 10.86 -9.23
N ARG A 214 -14.77 10.00 -8.29
CA ARG A 214 -15.94 10.21 -7.44
C ARG A 214 -15.80 11.48 -6.60
N PRO A 215 -16.92 12.16 -6.27
CA PRO A 215 -16.90 13.42 -5.51
C PRO A 215 -16.08 13.38 -4.21
N GLU A 216 -16.11 12.25 -3.51
CA GLU A 216 -15.48 12.05 -2.21
C GLU A 216 -13.96 12.10 -2.28
N HIS A 217 -13.38 11.64 -3.40
CA HIS A 217 -11.94 11.73 -3.67
C HIS A 217 -11.52 13.09 -4.26
N ARG A 218 -12.42 14.06 -4.46
CA ARG A 218 -12.00 15.37 -4.97
C ARG A 218 -11.27 16.17 -3.90
N ALA A 219 -10.09 16.68 -4.23
CA ALA A 219 -9.35 17.59 -3.36
C ALA A 219 -9.85 19.03 -3.51
N GLY A 220 -11.02 19.32 -2.93
CA GLY A 220 -11.67 20.62 -3.02
C GLY A 220 -11.91 21.06 -4.47
N THR A 221 -11.56 22.31 -4.80
CA THR A 221 -11.71 22.87 -6.16
C THR A 221 -10.44 22.80 -7.00
N THR A 222 -9.40 22.09 -6.53
CA THR A 222 -8.07 22.07 -7.19
C THR A 222 -8.08 21.32 -8.53
N GLY A 223 -9.09 20.47 -8.77
CA GLY A 223 -9.09 19.52 -9.88
C GLY A 223 -8.12 18.34 -9.69
N LEU A 224 -7.57 18.17 -8.48
CA LEU A 224 -6.78 17.02 -8.05
C LEU A 224 -7.60 16.06 -7.20
N THR A 225 -6.99 14.91 -6.90
CA THR A 225 -7.59 13.82 -6.14
C THR A 225 -6.93 13.67 -4.76
N ARG A 226 -7.70 13.26 -3.75
CA ARG A 226 -7.28 12.88 -2.39
C ARG A 226 -7.57 11.40 -2.11
N TYR A 227 -6.89 10.83 -1.12
CA TYR A 227 -7.31 9.55 -0.54
C TYR A 227 -8.56 9.76 0.32
N TYR A 228 -9.46 8.78 0.29
CA TYR A 228 -10.72 8.78 1.03
C TYR A 228 -11.30 7.36 1.12
N ASP A 229 -11.60 6.90 2.34
CA ASP A 229 -12.32 5.64 2.59
C ASP A 229 -13.81 5.95 2.81
N TYR A 230 -14.69 5.11 2.25
CA TYR A 230 -16.15 5.27 2.38
C TYR A 230 -16.72 4.82 3.74
N GLY A 231 -15.91 4.16 4.56
CA GLY A 231 -16.23 3.71 5.91
C GLY A 231 -16.18 4.83 6.95
N THR A 232 -16.71 4.55 8.15
CA THR A 232 -16.79 5.53 9.25
C THR A 232 -16.18 5.01 10.55
N GLY A 233 -15.74 5.91 11.43
CA GLY A 233 -15.16 5.55 12.73
C GLY A 233 -13.83 4.80 12.61
N PRO A 234 -13.34 4.15 13.68
CA PRO A 234 -12.09 3.39 13.60
C PRO A 234 -12.23 2.19 12.67
N VAL A 235 -11.12 1.81 12.05
CA VAL A 235 -11.11 0.65 11.15
C VAL A 235 -11.29 -0.67 11.92
N PRO A 236 -12.07 -1.64 11.39
CA PRO A 236 -12.35 -2.89 12.10
C PRO A 236 -11.11 -3.74 12.38
N GLU A 237 -10.13 -3.77 11.48
CA GLU A 237 -8.93 -4.61 11.63
C GLU A 237 -8.01 -4.19 12.79
N MET A 238 -8.23 -3.01 13.37
CA MET A 238 -7.54 -2.59 14.59
C MET A 238 -8.08 -3.25 15.86
N SER A 239 -9.06 -4.16 15.75
CA SER A 239 -9.41 -5.07 16.84
C SER A 239 -8.24 -5.92 17.31
N ASP A 240 -7.29 -6.21 16.40
CA ASP A 240 -6.14 -7.07 16.65
C ASP A 240 -4.97 -6.31 17.30
N ASP A 241 -5.01 -4.98 17.30
CA ASP A 241 -4.07 -4.10 18.00
C ASP A 241 -4.85 -3.07 18.83
N SER A 242 -5.29 -3.53 20.00
CA SER A 242 -6.08 -2.74 20.94
C SER A 242 -5.34 -1.54 21.55
N THR A 243 -4.04 -1.38 21.28
CA THR A 243 -3.21 -0.33 21.87
C THR A 243 -3.01 0.89 20.98
N TYR A 244 -3.15 0.76 19.66
CA TYR A 244 -2.83 1.84 18.72
C TYR A 244 -3.58 3.15 19.00
N TYR A 245 -4.92 3.15 18.96
CA TYR A 245 -5.68 4.39 19.18
C TYR A 245 -5.47 4.95 20.61
N PRO A 246 -5.45 4.14 21.69
CA PRO A 246 -5.02 4.62 23.00
C PRO A 246 -3.62 5.25 23.03
N ASP A 247 -2.65 4.69 22.31
CA ASP A 247 -1.29 5.23 22.23
C ASP A 247 -1.25 6.57 21.47
N VAL A 248 -2.01 6.69 20.38
CA VAL A 248 -2.21 7.96 19.66
C VAL A 248 -2.82 9.01 20.59
N ILE A 249 -3.90 8.69 21.31
CA ILE A 249 -4.55 9.63 22.24
C ILE A 249 -3.57 10.08 23.31
N ARG A 250 -2.82 9.14 23.91
CA ARG A 250 -1.82 9.47 24.93
C ARG A 250 -0.75 10.42 24.39
N TRP A 251 -0.25 10.15 23.18
CA TRP A 251 0.74 10.99 22.55
C TRP A 251 0.20 12.40 22.26
N LEU A 252 -1.01 12.51 21.71
CA LEU A 252 -1.66 13.81 21.43
C LEU A 252 -1.94 14.63 22.69
N ILE A 253 -2.26 13.98 23.82
CA ILE A 253 -2.39 14.65 25.12
C ILE A 253 -1.04 15.24 25.57
N GLU A 254 0.05 14.52 25.33
CA GLU A 254 1.41 14.93 25.69
C GLU A 254 2.01 15.97 24.73
N HIS A 255 1.43 16.12 23.53
CA HIS A 255 1.86 17.04 22.47
C HIS A 255 0.70 17.93 21.99
N PRO A 256 0.20 18.85 22.83
CA PRO A 256 -1.01 19.62 22.54
C PRO A 256 -0.88 20.54 21.32
N ASP A 257 0.35 20.94 20.94
CA ASP A 257 0.63 21.70 19.72
C ASP A 257 0.40 20.89 18.44
N GLN A 258 0.42 19.55 18.53
CA GLN A 258 0.23 18.62 17.41
C GLN A 258 -1.20 18.05 17.35
N ASN A 259 -2.07 18.40 18.30
CA ASN A 259 -3.43 17.88 18.36
C ASN A 259 -4.28 18.35 17.18
N HIS A 260 -4.15 19.62 16.75
CA HIS A 260 -4.86 20.16 15.58
C HIS A 260 -6.39 19.86 15.50
N GLY A 261 -7.06 19.59 16.62
CA GLY A 261 -8.47 19.22 16.67
C GLY A 261 -8.77 17.71 16.59
N PHE A 262 -7.76 16.85 16.73
CA PHE A 262 -7.89 15.40 16.71
C PHE A 262 -8.46 14.80 17.99
N LEU A 263 -8.39 15.52 19.12
CA LEU A 263 -8.96 15.09 20.39
C LEU A 263 -10.21 15.87 20.77
N GLU A 264 -11.20 15.15 21.28
CA GLU A 264 -12.35 15.69 21.99
C GLU A 264 -12.48 15.11 23.40
N LYS A 265 -13.12 15.88 24.30
CA LYS A 265 -13.38 15.42 25.67
C LYS A 265 -14.57 14.46 25.68
N SER A 266 -14.43 13.38 26.43
CA SER A 266 -15.48 12.39 26.66
C SER A 266 -15.32 11.72 28.01
N THR A 267 -16.42 11.34 28.66
CA THR A 267 -16.34 10.47 29.84
C THR A 267 -15.95 9.04 29.45
N GLU A 268 -15.28 8.33 30.36
CA GLU A 268 -14.91 6.92 30.11
C GLU A 268 -16.14 6.00 30.03
N HIS A 269 -17.23 6.39 30.70
CA HIS A 269 -18.52 5.69 30.71
C HIS A 269 -19.64 6.65 30.30
N PRO A 270 -19.78 6.94 28.99
CA PRO A 270 -20.76 7.90 28.49
C PRO A 270 -22.19 7.42 28.72
N ASP A 271 -23.05 8.35 29.13
CA ASP A 271 -24.49 8.11 29.21
C ASP A 271 -25.13 8.09 27.81
N ALA A 272 -26.44 7.83 27.74
CA ALA A 272 -27.16 7.75 26.47
C ALA A 272 -27.09 9.04 25.63
N SER A 273 -27.03 10.21 26.28
CA SER A 273 -26.93 11.49 25.57
C SER A 273 -25.54 11.70 25.01
N GLU A 274 -24.50 11.34 25.76
CA GLU A 274 -23.12 11.43 25.31
C GLU A 274 -22.84 10.41 24.20
N ILE A 275 -23.40 9.19 24.28
CA ILE A 275 -23.32 8.19 23.21
C ILE A 275 -23.90 8.76 21.90
N GLU A 276 -25.08 9.38 21.94
CA GLU A 276 -25.68 9.97 20.74
C GLU A 276 -24.80 11.10 20.17
N ARG A 277 -24.19 11.92 21.04
CA ARG A 277 -23.24 12.94 20.59
C ARG A 277 -22.00 12.33 19.92
N LEU A 278 -21.41 11.30 20.53
CA LEU A 278 -20.19 10.65 20.04
C LEU A 278 -20.38 9.99 18.67
N ARG A 279 -21.60 9.50 18.35
CA ARG A 279 -21.93 9.00 17.00
C ARG A 279 -21.67 10.03 15.90
N HIS A 280 -21.82 11.33 16.21
CA HIS A 280 -21.63 12.40 15.25
C HIS A 280 -20.22 13.02 15.31
N THR A 281 -19.64 13.14 16.51
CA THR A 281 -18.38 13.87 16.72
C THR A 281 -17.13 12.99 16.76
N SER A 282 -17.27 11.70 17.08
CA SER A 282 -16.19 10.71 17.20
C SER A 282 -16.55 9.44 16.44
N CYS A 283 -17.00 8.39 17.14
CA CYS A 283 -17.43 7.12 16.58
C CYS A 283 -18.53 6.48 17.44
N ASP A 284 -19.27 5.54 16.85
CA ASP A 284 -20.30 4.78 17.57
C ASP A 284 -19.67 3.67 18.43
N ILE A 285 -19.60 3.91 19.74
CA ILE A 285 -19.07 2.95 20.72
C ILE A 285 -19.95 1.71 20.89
N THR A 286 -21.21 1.75 20.44
CA THR A 286 -22.15 0.62 20.54
C THR A 286 -22.01 -0.35 19.38
N LEU A 287 -21.42 0.10 18.26
CA LEU A 287 -21.20 -0.70 17.07
C LEU A 287 -19.75 -1.17 16.91
N SER A 288 -18.79 -0.50 17.55
CA SER A 288 -17.37 -0.80 17.42
C SER A 288 -16.68 -0.96 18.76
N THR A 289 -16.21 -2.17 19.06
CA THR A 289 -15.36 -2.45 20.22
C THR A 289 -14.05 -1.65 20.17
N VAL A 290 -13.53 -1.41 18.97
CA VAL A 290 -12.33 -0.57 18.77
C VAL A 290 -12.62 0.86 19.22
N CYS A 291 -13.77 1.41 18.83
CA CYS A 291 -14.23 2.73 19.25
C CYS A 291 -14.43 2.81 20.77
N ALA A 292 -15.11 1.80 21.34
CA ALA A 292 -15.38 1.75 22.78
C ALA A 292 -14.08 1.83 23.61
N ASN A 293 -13.04 1.12 23.17
CA ASN A 293 -11.74 1.04 23.84
C ASN A 293 -10.81 2.24 23.55
N ALA A 294 -11.09 3.05 22.54
CA ALA A 294 -10.28 4.21 22.16
C ALA A 294 -10.57 5.44 23.05
N VAL A 295 -10.30 5.33 24.35
CA VAL A 295 -10.43 6.42 25.33
C VAL A 295 -9.25 6.42 26.31
N VAL A 296 -8.66 7.59 26.55
CA VAL A 296 -7.56 7.76 27.51
C VAL A 296 -7.71 9.10 28.24
N LYS A 297 -7.70 9.08 29.58
CA LYS A 297 -7.76 10.29 30.43
C LYS A 297 -8.92 11.24 30.07
N GLY A 298 -10.08 10.68 29.70
CA GLY A 298 -11.25 11.44 29.30
C GLY A 298 -11.15 12.12 27.92
N TYR A 299 -10.30 11.61 27.04
CA TYR A 299 -10.21 12.04 25.64
C TYR A 299 -10.47 10.87 24.68
N ARG A 300 -11.10 11.20 23.56
CA ARG A 300 -11.31 10.33 22.40
C ARG A 300 -10.82 11.04 21.14
N LEU A 301 -10.57 10.25 20.10
CA LEU A 301 -10.28 10.80 18.77
C LEU A 301 -11.56 11.32 18.13
N THR A 302 -11.46 12.43 17.41
CA THR A 302 -12.57 13.00 16.66
C THR A 302 -12.88 12.18 15.41
N ARG A 303 -14.07 12.38 14.86
CA ARG A 303 -14.49 11.81 13.59
C ARG A 303 -13.52 12.18 12.46
N ASP A 304 -13.08 13.43 12.44
CA ASP A 304 -12.13 13.92 11.42
C ASP A 304 -10.80 13.15 11.47
N PHE A 305 -10.29 12.85 12.67
CA PHE A 305 -9.11 11.98 12.81
C PHE A 305 -9.35 10.58 12.25
N TYR A 306 -10.52 9.98 12.51
CA TYR A 306 -10.83 8.65 11.97
C TYR A 306 -10.97 8.65 10.44
N GLU A 307 -11.53 9.72 9.85
CA GLU A 307 -11.56 9.90 8.39
C GLU A 307 -10.14 10.01 7.82
N GLY A 308 -9.25 10.74 8.50
CA GLY A 308 -7.83 10.82 8.14
C GLY A 308 -7.07 9.51 8.30
N ASP A 309 -7.26 8.75 9.39
CA ASP A 309 -6.65 7.44 9.61
C ASP A 309 -7.07 6.43 8.53
N ARG A 310 -8.34 6.46 8.12
CA ARG A 310 -8.82 5.61 7.03
C ARG A 310 -8.23 6.01 5.67
N ALA A 311 -8.19 7.31 5.36
CA ALA A 311 -7.55 7.81 4.14
C ALA A 311 -6.03 7.54 4.12
N MET A 312 -5.37 7.58 5.28
CA MET A 312 -3.98 7.18 5.45
C MET A 312 -3.78 5.71 5.08
N ARG A 313 -4.66 4.81 5.52
CA ARG A 313 -4.60 3.37 5.16
C ARG A 313 -4.86 3.12 3.67
N GLU A 314 -5.72 3.93 3.04
CA GLU A 314 -5.87 3.90 1.57
C GLU A 314 -4.60 4.39 0.86
N SER A 315 -3.85 5.31 1.47
CA SER A 315 -2.58 5.79 0.90
C SER A 315 -1.45 4.76 0.93
N GLY A 316 -1.56 3.73 1.78
CA GLY A 316 -0.50 2.74 2.03
C GLY A 316 0.63 3.23 2.93
N PHE A 317 0.58 4.46 3.46
CA PHE A 317 1.61 5.06 4.32
C PHE A 317 1.19 5.11 5.81
N ASP A 318 0.56 4.06 6.31
CA ASP A 318 -0.01 3.96 7.65
C ASP A 318 0.97 3.43 8.71
N PRO A 319 1.34 4.17 9.78
CA PRO A 319 1.29 5.62 9.90
C PRO A 319 2.64 6.30 9.63
N SER A 320 2.54 7.60 9.34
CA SER A 320 3.63 8.59 9.28
C SER A 320 3.13 9.93 9.83
N PHE A 321 3.98 10.95 9.94
CA PHE A 321 3.55 12.35 10.20
C PHE A 321 3.41 13.20 8.92
N ARG A 322 3.39 12.58 7.74
CA ARG A 322 3.32 13.28 6.46
C ARG A 322 2.12 14.21 6.36
N PHE A 323 0.96 13.79 6.87
CA PHE A 323 -0.29 14.53 6.87
C PHE A 323 -0.68 14.94 8.29
N GLU A 324 0.24 15.62 8.98
CA GLU A 324 0.16 15.96 10.41
C GLU A 324 0.33 14.74 11.32
N ALA A 325 0.20 14.90 12.64
CA ALA A 325 0.45 13.83 13.60
C ALA A 325 -0.36 12.57 13.28
N PHE A 326 0.36 11.45 13.16
CA PHE A 326 -0.17 10.13 12.74
C PHE A 326 -0.95 10.14 11.42
N SER A 327 -0.71 11.14 10.57
CA SER A 327 -1.43 11.36 9.32
C SER A 327 -2.96 11.46 9.52
N GLY A 328 -3.37 11.96 10.68
CA GLY A 328 -4.77 12.16 11.07
C GLY A 328 -5.54 13.15 10.21
N ALA A 329 -4.86 13.90 9.33
CA ALA A 329 -5.48 14.82 8.38
C ALA A 329 -5.31 14.38 6.91
N THR A 330 -5.01 13.10 6.61
CA THR A 330 -4.72 12.65 5.23
C THR A 330 -5.79 13.07 4.20
N HIS A 331 -7.06 13.03 4.58
CA HIS A 331 -8.19 13.41 3.73
C HIS A 331 -8.27 14.93 3.44
N HIS A 332 -7.47 15.77 4.10
CA HIS A 332 -7.37 17.21 3.83
C HIS A 332 -6.33 17.57 2.75
N TYR A 333 -5.57 16.58 2.26
CA TYR A 333 -4.49 16.81 1.30
C TYR A 333 -4.81 16.29 -0.10
N ALA A 334 -4.27 16.97 -1.11
CA ALA A 334 -4.04 16.44 -2.45
C ALA A 334 -2.61 15.88 -2.49
N PRO A 335 -2.41 14.55 -2.43
CA PRO A 335 -1.06 14.00 -2.35
C PRO A 335 -0.37 14.01 -3.71
N VAL A 336 0.92 14.35 -3.73
CA VAL A 336 1.75 14.29 -4.95
C VAL A 336 1.84 12.87 -5.50
N CYS A 337 1.93 11.86 -4.63
CA CYS A 337 1.98 10.46 -5.06
C CYS A 337 0.71 10.07 -5.82
N LEU A 338 -0.48 10.23 -5.22
CA LEU A 338 -1.75 9.84 -5.85
C LEU A 338 -1.96 10.54 -7.20
N ASN A 339 -1.71 11.84 -7.27
CA ASN A 339 -1.92 12.59 -8.50
C ASN A 339 -0.87 12.26 -9.58
N SER A 340 0.34 11.87 -9.19
CA SER A 340 1.33 11.31 -10.13
C SER A 340 0.87 9.95 -10.66
N LEU A 341 0.36 9.07 -9.80
CA LEU A 341 -0.18 7.77 -10.20
C LEU A 341 -1.35 7.93 -11.17
N LEU A 342 -2.31 8.81 -10.86
CA LEU A 342 -3.45 9.07 -11.73
C LEU A 342 -3.07 9.75 -13.05
N PHE A 343 -2.02 10.58 -13.06
CA PHE A 343 -1.47 11.10 -14.31
C PHE A 343 -0.92 9.97 -15.17
N ARG A 344 -0.12 9.08 -14.57
CA ARG A 344 0.42 7.92 -15.26
C ARG A 344 -0.69 7.01 -15.76
N TYR A 345 -1.73 6.84 -14.96
CA TYR A 345 -2.92 6.06 -15.29
C TYR A 345 -3.63 6.63 -16.53
N GLU A 346 -3.85 7.93 -16.58
CA GLU A 346 -4.47 8.62 -17.72
C GLU A 346 -3.58 8.56 -18.98
N ASP A 347 -2.26 8.64 -18.83
CA ASP A 347 -1.29 8.50 -19.93
C ASP A 347 -1.25 7.07 -20.50
N ASP A 348 -1.20 6.06 -19.62
CA ASP A 348 -1.24 4.65 -20.01
C ASP A 348 -2.60 4.30 -20.67
N MET A 349 -3.72 4.85 -20.19
CA MET A 349 -5.03 4.68 -20.85
C MET A 349 -5.06 5.30 -22.27
N ALA A 350 -4.42 6.46 -22.46
CA ALA A 350 -4.27 7.04 -23.80
C ALA A 350 -3.43 6.13 -24.71
N HIS A 351 -2.37 5.54 -24.18
CA HIS A 351 -1.53 4.58 -24.88
C HIS A 351 -2.30 3.31 -25.28
N PHE A 352 -3.04 2.71 -24.34
CA PHE A 352 -3.87 1.53 -24.62
C PHE A 352 -4.94 1.82 -25.67
N ALA A 353 -5.59 2.98 -25.59
CA ALA A 353 -6.55 3.41 -26.60
C ALA A 353 -5.92 3.55 -27.99
N HIS A 354 -4.66 4.00 -28.09
CA HIS A 354 -3.94 4.00 -29.38
C HIS A 354 -3.68 2.58 -29.90
N LEU A 355 -3.21 1.68 -29.03
CA LEU A 355 -2.95 0.28 -29.40
C LEU A 355 -4.21 -0.45 -29.88
N LEU A 356 -5.34 -0.17 -29.25
CA LEU A 356 -6.65 -0.76 -29.58
C LEU A 356 -7.37 -0.06 -30.74
N GLY A 357 -6.74 0.92 -31.40
CA GLY A 357 -7.36 1.64 -32.52
C GLY A 357 -8.56 2.52 -32.12
N LYS A 358 -8.56 3.07 -30.89
CA LYS A 358 -9.60 3.96 -30.32
C LYS A 358 -9.11 5.42 -30.25
N PRO A 359 -8.95 6.14 -31.39
CA PRO A 359 -8.32 7.45 -31.41
C PRO A 359 -9.14 8.56 -30.72
N GLN A 360 -10.46 8.39 -30.57
CA GLN A 360 -11.28 9.37 -29.84
C GLN A 360 -11.01 9.28 -28.34
N ASP A 361 -11.02 8.07 -27.79
CA ASP A 361 -10.69 7.79 -26.40
C ASP A 361 -9.28 8.26 -26.06
N ALA A 362 -8.30 7.96 -26.92
CA ALA A 362 -6.91 8.40 -26.72
C ALA A 362 -6.81 9.92 -26.55
N ARG A 363 -7.56 10.70 -27.34
CA ARG A 363 -7.63 12.16 -27.18
C ARG A 363 -8.27 12.58 -25.86
N GLN A 364 -9.33 11.91 -25.42
CA GLN A 364 -10.00 12.21 -24.15
C GLN A 364 -9.09 11.92 -22.95
N TRP A 365 -8.38 10.80 -22.96
CA TRP A 365 -7.41 10.43 -21.94
C TRP A 365 -6.21 11.39 -21.92
N THR A 366 -5.70 11.77 -23.09
CA THR A 366 -4.65 12.79 -23.21
C THR A 366 -5.09 14.13 -22.59
N GLU A 367 -6.34 14.55 -22.83
CA GLU A 367 -6.88 15.78 -22.24
C GLU A 367 -7.04 15.68 -20.71
N ARG A 368 -7.41 14.51 -20.17
CA ARG A 368 -7.42 14.26 -18.72
C ARG A 368 -6.02 14.38 -18.12
N ALA A 369 -5.05 13.67 -18.70
CA ALA A 369 -3.64 13.73 -18.29
C ALA A 369 -3.08 15.16 -18.36
N ASN A 370 -3.40 15.92 -19.41
CA ASN A 370 -2.97 17.31 -19.56
C ASN A 370 -3.54 18.21 -18.47
N ARG A 371 -4.83 18.10 -18.16
CA ARG A 371 -5.45 18.87 -17.07
C ARG A 371 -4.83 18.53 -15.72
N ARG A 372 -4.56 17.24 -15.46
CA ARG A 372 -3.90 16.82 -14.24
C ARG A 372 -2.47 17.35 -14.15
N ARG A 373 -1.69 17.31 -15.23
CA ARG A 373 -0.34 17.91 -15.30
C ARG A 373 -0.37 19.38 -14.92
N ILE A 374 -1.30 20.15 -15.48
CA ILE A 374 -1.46 21.59 -15.16
C ILE A 374 -1.76 21.80 -13.68
N ASN A 375 -2.61 20.96 -13.08
CA ASN A 375 -2.95 21.07 -11.66
C ASN A 375 -1.81 20.60 -10.74
N ILE A 376 -1.03 19.58 -11.14
CA ILE A 376 0.19 19.16 -10.43
C ILE A 376 1.20 20.31 -10.43
N GLU A 377 1.43 20.96 -11.58
CA GLU A 377 2.30 22.15 -11.67
C GLU A 377 1.80 23.26 -10.74
N ARG A 378 0.50 23.54 -10.74
CA ARG A 378 -0.06 24.67 -10.00
C ARG A 378 -0.03 24.49 -8.48
N TYR A 379 -0.34 23.29 -8.00
CA TYR A 379 -0.60 23.07 -6.57
C TYR A 379 0.49 22.26 -5.88
N LEU A 380 1.21 21.41 -6.61
CA LEU A 380 2.13 20.43 -6.04
C LEU A 380 3.60 20.74 -6.34
N TRP A 381 3.90 21.60 -7.31
CA TRP A 381 5.27 22.07 -7.58
C TRP A 381 5.61 23.31 -6.74
N ARG A 382 6.77 23.30 -6.08
CA ARG A 382 7.28 24.40 -5.28
C ARG A 382 8.51 25.00 -5.98
N PRO A 383 8.34 26.02 -6.85
CA PRO A 383 9.41 26.49 -7.71
C PRO A 383 10.61 27.03 -6.93
N ASP A 384 10.38 27.71 -5.81
CA ASP A 384 11.45 28.31 -5.00
C ASP A 384 12.30 27.27 -4.25
N GLU A 385 11.71 26.11 -3.91
CA GLU A 385 12.42 25.01 -3.25
C GLU A 385 12.86 23.91 -4.23
N GLY A 386 12.40 23.97 -5.47
CA GLY A 386 12.79 23.03 -6.50
C GLY A 386 12.33 21.59 -6.25
N VAL A 387 11.19 21.41 -5.57
CA VAL A 387 10.64 20.10 -5.19
C VAL A 387 9.13 20.02 -5.41
N PHE A 388 8.60 18.80 -5.53
CA PHE A 388 7.16 18.57 -5.41
C PHE A 388 6.76 18.28 -3.96
N ALA A 389 5.55 18.67 -3.58
CA ALA A 389 4.98 18.45 -2.26
C ALA A 389 3.46 18.23 -2.30
N ASP A 390 2.91 17.72 -1.21
CA ASP A 390 1.46 17.60 -1.03
C ASP A 390 0.81 18.97 -0.81
N TYR A 391 -0.48 19.11 -1.10
CA TYR A 391 -1.21 20.37 -0.92
C TYR A 391 -2.40 20.21 0.02
N ASP A 392 -2.38 20.93 1.14
CA ASP A 392 -3.49 21.05 2.08
C ASP A 392 -4.55 21.96 1.45
N PHE A 393 -5.59 21.34 0.87
CA PHE A 393 -6.61 22.09 0.13
C PHE A 393 -7.68 22.68 1.06
N VAL A 394 -7.73 22.23 2.33
CA VAL A 394 -8.65 22.75 3.35
C VAL A 394 -8.15 24.12 3.82
N HIS A 395 -6.85 24.25 4.09
CA HIS A 395 -6.24 25.51 4.53
C HIS A 395 -5.58 26.31 3.39
N GLY A 396 -5.55 25.78 2.17
CA GLY A 396 -5.02 26.45 0.99
C GLY A 396 -3.50 26.67 1.05
N ARG A 397 -2.74 25.70 1.57
CA ARG A 397 -1.30 25.82 1.80
C ARG A 397 -0.54 24.57 1.34
N THR A 398 0.72 24.74 0.98
CA THR A 398 1.56 23.63 0.53
C THR A 398 2.29 22.94 1.69
N SER A 399 2.43 21.62 1.58
CA SER A 399 3.36 20.72 2.27
C SER A 399 4.78 21.27 2.44
N HIS A 400 5.28 21.44 3.65
CA HIS A 400 6.73 21.58 3.92
C HIS A 400 7.36 20.29 4.44
N TYR A 401 6.58 19.23 4.65
CA TYR A 401 7.10 17.93 5.09
C TYR A 401 7.88 17.27 3.95
N ALA A 402 9.20 17.18 4.07
CA ALA A 402 10.03 16.53 3.07
C ALA A 402 9.75 15.02 3.07
N TYR A 403 9.15 14.54 1.98
CA TYR A 403 8.76 13.14 1.83
C TYR A 403 9.20 12.56 0.48
N ILE A 404 9.55 11.28 0.47
CA ILE A 404 10.07 10.55 -0.71
C ILE A 404 9.08 10.54 -1.88
N SER A 405 7.78 10.76 -1.61
CA SER A 405 6.75 10.87 -2.65
C SER A 405 7.00 12.00 -3.64
N SER A 406 7.83 12.99 -3.30
CA SER A 406 8.30 14.04 -4.21
C SER A 406 9.03 13.52 -5.47
N LEU A 407 9.43 12.23 -5.48
CA LEU A 407 10.04 11.55 -6.62
C LEU A 407 9.02 10.83 -7.53
N TYR A 408 7.77 10.65 -7.10
CA TYR A 408 6.72 10.00 -7.91
C TYR A 408 6.47 10.71 -9.26
N PRO A 409 6.54 12.04 -9.37
CA PRO A 409 6.42 12.74 -10.65
C PRO A 409 7.42 12.30 -11.73
N LEU A 410 8.63 11.87 -11.33
CA LEU A 410 9.62 11.31 -12.25
C LEU A 410 9.17 9.92 -12.72
N TRP A 411 8.74 9.04 -11.83
CA TRP A 411 8.23 7.73 -12.22
C TRP A 411 7.02 7.83 -13.16
N ALA A 412 6.10 8.74 -12.84
CA ALA A 412 4.89 8.95 -13.62
C ALA A 412 5.13 9.61 -14.99
N GLY A 413 6.31 10.23 -15.21
CA GLY A 413 6.60 10.95 -16.45
C GLY A 413 5.95 12.33 -16.56
N VAL A 414 5.46 12.89 -15.43
CA VAL A 414 4.77 14.19 -15.44
C VAL A 414 5.72 15.38 -15.28
N ALA A 415 6.86 15.19 -14.62
CA ALA A 415 7.84 16.24 -14.41
C ALA A 415 8.50 16.70 -15.72
N THR A 416 8.78 17.99 -15.84
CA THR A 416 9.65 18.50 -16.91
C THR A 416 11.09 18.08 -16.66
N ARG A 417 11.96 18.11 -17.68
CA ARG A 417 13.40 17.84 -17.50
C ARG A 417 14.07 18.79 -16.50
N SER A 418 13.65 20.07 -16.46
CA SER A 418 14.16 21.04 -15.49
C SER A 418 13.71 20.74 -14.07
N GLN A 419 12.43 20.36 -13.88
CA GLN A 419 11.95 19.92 -12.58
C GLN A 419 12.65 18.64 -12.11
N ALA A 420 12.84 17.67 -13.01
CA ALA A 420 13.58 16.46 -12.70
C ALA A 420 15.01 16.79 -12.26
N ALA A 421 15.74 17.65 -12.98
CA ALA A 421 17.07 18.08 -12.57
C ALA A 421 17.10 18.72 -11.17
N SER A 422 16.10 19.55 -10.87
CA SER A 422 15.96 20.19 -9.57
C SER A 422 15.59 19.21 -8.45
N VAL A 423 14.71 18.25 -8.70
CA VAL A 423 14.38 17.21 -7.71
C VAL A 423 15.59 16.31 -7.45
N VAL A 424 16.33 15.95 -8.51
CA VAL A 424 17.54 15.11 -8.40
C VAL A 424 18.64 15.79 -7.60
N SER A 425 18.79 17.12 -7.70
CA SER A 425 19.76 17.85 -6.86
C SER A 425 19.42 17.83 -5.36
N HIS A 426 18.25 17.33 -4.98
CA HIS A 426 17.79 17.19 -3.60
C HIS A 426 17.68 15.72 -3.13
N LEU A 427 18.27 14.76 -3.86
CA LEU A 427 18.26 13.35 -3.45
C LEU A 427 18.89 13.12 -2.07
N ASP A 428 19.85 13.95 -1.68
CA ASP A 428 20.53 13.92 -0.37
C ASP A 428 19.56 14.09 0.82
N ARG A 429 18.38 14.69 0.60
CA ARG A 429 17.32 14.75 1.61
C ARG A 429 16.92 13.36 2.10
N PHE A 430 16.84 12.37 1.20
CA PHE A 430 16.36 11.01 1.51
C PHE A 430 17.45 9.95 1.44
N GLU A 431 18.50 10.20 0.68
CA GLU A 431 19.53 9.20 0.45
C GLU A 431 20.38 8.96 1.70
N ARG A 432 20.52 7.68 2.07
CA ARG A 432 21.32 7.20 3.19
C ARG A 432 22.22 6.06 2.74
N SER A 433 22.83 5.33 3.67
CA SER A 433 23.75 4.24 3.35
C SER A 433 23.03 3.04 2.72
N GLY A 434 21.79 2.76 3.15
CA GLY A 434 21.01 1.60 2.71
C GLY A 434 20.03 1.84 1.55
N GLY A 435 19.97 3.05 0.99
CA GLY A 435 18.97 3.43 -0.01
C GLY A 435 18.33 4.78 0.34
N LEU A 436 17.04 4.92 0.09
CA LEU A 436 16.27 6.13 0.36
C LEU A 436 15.34 5.94 1.58
N SER A 437 15.42 6.85 2.56
CA SER A 437 14.47 6.95 3.67
C SER A 437 13.16 7.60 3.25
N MET A 438 12.10 7.37 4.01
CA MET A 438 10.77 7.92 3.71
C MET A 438 10.69 9.45 3.87
N SER A 439 11.36 9.99 4.89
CA SER A 439 11.36 11.41 5.24
C SER A 439 12.71 11.83 5.83
N GLN A 440 12.78 13.07 6.34
CA GLN A 440 13.90 13.64 7.11
C GLN A 440 13.59 13.74 8.61
N THR A 441 12.47 13.17 9.05
CA THR A 441 11.96 13.33 10.41
C THR A 441 11.83 11.95 11.03
N ASN A 442 12.54 11.71 12.13
CA ASN A 442 12.38 10.49 12.91
C ASN A 442 11.25 10.64 13.91
N THR A 443 10.06 10.19 13.51
CA THR A 443 8.85 10.17 14.34
C THR A 443 8.74 8.92 15.19
N GLY A 444 9.60 7.92 14.94
CA GLY A 444 9.46 6.57 15.47
C GLY A 444 8.36 5.74 14.81
N LEU A 445 7.65 6.28 13.80
CA LEU A 445 6.66 5.56 13.02
C LEU A 445 7.30 4.84 11.84
N GLN A 446 6.59 3.86 11.29
CA GLN A 446 7.16 2.95 10.29
C GLN A 446 7.37 3.58 8.90
N TRP A 447 6.58 4.60 8.54
CA TRP A 447 6.65 5.27 7.24
C TRP A 447 7.36 6.64 7.31
N ASP A 448 8.33 6.76 8.21
CA ASP A 448 9.20 7.92 8.40
C ASP A 448 10.67 7.51 8.57
N GLU A 449 11.59 8.48 8.65
CA GLU A 449 12.99 8.19 8.97
C GLU A 449 13.10 7.42 10.30
N PRO A 450 14.00 6.41 10.45
CA PRO A 450 15.09 5.99 9.56
C PRO A 450 14.70 4.93 8.53
N PHE A 451 13.42 4.63 8.39
CA PHE A 451 12.99 3.50 7.59
C PHE A 451 12.88 3.86 6.11
N GLY A 452 13.11 2.86 5.28
CA GLY A 452 12.88 2.89 3.85
C GLY A 452 12.26 1.59 3.40
N TRP A 453 11.51 1.69 2.33
CA TRP A 453 10.63 0.64 1.84
C TRP A 453 10.93 0.35 0.38
N ALA A 454 10.86 -0.93 0.00
CA ALA A 454 11.15 -1.36 -1.36
C ALA A 454 10.30 -0.62 -2.41
N PRO A 455 8.96 -0.44 -2.22
CA PRO A 455 8.11 0.30 -3.15
C PRO A 455 8.62 1.68 -3.51
N THR A 456 8.91 2.51 -2.51
CA THR A 456 9.28 3.91 -2.72
C THR A 456 10.70 4.05 -3.26
N ASN A 457 11.60 3.15 -2.86
CA ASN A 457 12.94 3.04 -3.43
C ASN A 457 12.86 2.67 -4.92
N TRP A 458 12.01 1.71 -5.31
CA TRP A 458 11.82 1.35 -6.71
C TRP A 458 11.20 2.46 -7.53
N VAL A 459 10.10 3.07 -7.06
CA VAL A 459 9.45 4.19 -7.76
C VAL A 459 10.45 5.31 -8.03
N ALA A 460 11.25 5.69 -7.03
CA ALA A 460 12.31 6.67 -7.20
C ALA A 460 13.37 6.24 -8.22
N VAL A 461 13.93 5.03 -8.08
CA VAL A 461 14.97 4.50 -8.98
C VAL A 461 14.48 4.39 -10.43
N ALA A 462 13.29 3.85 -10.65
CA ALA A 462 12.70 3.73 -11.97
C ALA A 462 12.39 5.11 -12.59
N GLY A 463 11.97 6.09 -11.79
CA GLY A 463 11.81 7.47 -12.23
C GLY A 463 13.14 8.13 -12.62
N LEU A 464 14.18 7.96 -11.82
CA LEU A 464 15.54 8.44 -12.13
C LEU A 464 16.04 7.82 -13.45
N ASP A 465 15.88 6.51 -13.58
CA ASP A 465 16.28 5.75 -14.76
C ASP A 465 15.55 6.24 -16.03
N ALA A 466 14.23 6.45 -15.94
CA ALA A 466 13.41 6.94 -17.04
C ALA A 466 13.79 8.36 -17.51
N TYR A 467 14.30 9.20 -16.61
CA TYR A 467 14.76 10.56 -16.95
C TYR A 467 16.23 10.63 -17.39
N GLY A 468 16.94 9.50 -17.37
CA GLY A 468 18.33 9.40 -17.80
C GLY A 468 19.37 9.57 -16.70
N TYR A 469 18.96 9.67 -15.43
CA TYR A 469 19.86 9.71 -14.27
C TYR A 469 20.33 8.29 -13.89
N LYS A 470 20.95 7.61 -14.86
CA LYS A 470 21.34 6.20 -14.77
C LYS A 470 22.32 5.93 -13.64
N ASP A 471 23.26 6.84 -13.40
CA ASP A 471 24.26 6.69 -12.35
C ASP A 471 23.64 6.77 -10.95
N ASP A 472 22.71 7.71 -10.73
CA ASP A 472 21.97 7.83 -9.47
C ASP A 472 21.07 6.61 -9.25
N ALA A 473 20.35 6.17 -10.28
CA ALA A 473 19.53 4.96 -10.24
C ALA A 473 20.36 3.74 -9.83
N LYS A 474 21.49 3.47 -10.52
CA LYS A 474 22.40 2.35 -10.21
C LYS A 474 23.02 2.47 -8.81
N ARG A 475 23.40 3.68 -8.40
CA ARG A 475 23.99 3.95 -7.07
C ARG A 475 23.00 3.63 -5.95
N ILE A 476 21.75 4.09 -6.07
CA ILE A 476 20.69 3.80 -5.09
C ILE A 476 20.31 2.32 -5.12
N SER A 477 20.18 1.72 -6.31
CA SER A 477 19.94 0.28 -6.46
C SER A 477 20.98 -0.55 -5.72
N ARG A 478 22.27 -0.25 -5.91
CA ARG A 478 23.36 -0.95 -5.23
C ARG A 478 23.25 -0.85 -3.71
N LYS A 479 23.00 0.34 -3.18
CA LYS A 479 22.83 0.55 -1.74
C LYS A 479 21.71 -0.32 -1.16
N PHE A 480 20.56 -0.32 -1.83
CA PHE A 480 19.39 -1.08 -1.38
C PHE A 480 19.58 -2.60 -1.50
N THR A 481 20.10 -3.10 -2.63
CA THR A 481 20.35 -4.54 -2.81
C THR A 481 21.40 -5.05 -1.83
N GLU A 482 22.47 -4.28 -1.58
CA GLU A 482 23.49 -4.65 -0.60
C GLU A 482 22.93 -4.66 0.84
N THR A 483 21.98 -3.79 1.16
CA THR A 483 21.25 -3.83 2.44
C THR A 483 20.49 -5.15 2.60
N ILE A 484 19.81 -5.61 1.55
CA ILE A 484 19.11 -6.90 1.54
C ILE A 484 20.10 -8.05 1.65
N ASP A 485 21.18 -8.05 0.86
CA ASP A 485 22.19 -9.11 0.86
C ASP A 485 22.88 -9.26 2.23
N ARG A 486 23.20 -8.14 2.89
CA ARG A 486 23.76 -8.14 4.25
C ARG A 486 22.76 -8.68 5.27
N GLY A 487 21.49 -8.31 5.16
CA GLY A 487 20.42 -8.82 6.02
C GLY A 487 20.27 -10.34 5.86
N TYR A 488 20.16 -10.80 4.61
CA TYR A 488 20.00 -12.21 4.29
C TYR A 488 21.20 -13.06 4.71
N ALA A 489 22.43 -12.56 4.55
CA ALA A 489 23.62 -13.27 5.01
C ALA A 489 23.67 -13.43 6.54
N LYS A 490 23.03 -12.52 7.28
CA LYS A 490 23.02 -12.53 8.75
C LYS A 490 21.99 -13.51 9.32
N ASP A 491 20.78 -13.56 8.77
CA ASP A 491 19.67 -14.31 9.38
C ASP A 491 18.84 -15.15 8.40
N HIS A 492 19.25 -15.22 7.13
CA HIS A 492 18.58 -15.96 6.05
C HIS A 492 17.13 -15.52 5.79
N THR A 493 16.81 -14.25 6.09
CA THR A 493 15.49 -13.67 5.83
C THR A 493 15.56 -12.39 4.98
N ILE A 494 14.55 -12.20 4.14
CA ILE A 494 14.22 -10.90 3.52
C ILE A 494 13.00 -10.35 4.25
N ARG A 495 12.95 -9.04 4.50
CA ARG A 495 11.94 -8.42 5.37
C ARG A 495 11.14 -7.33 4.66
N GLU A 496 10.04 -6.94 5.29
CA GLU A 496 9.11 -5.89 4.85
C GLU A 496 9.79 -4.53 4.65
N LYS A 497 10.57 -4.09 5.65
CA LYS A 497 11.20 -2.76 5.69
C LYS A 497 12.57 -2.78 6.33
N TYR A 498 13.35 -1.74 6.06
CA TYR A 498 14.77 -1.67 6.41
C TYR A 498 15.14 -0.30 6.97
N ASN A 499 16.13 -0.28 7.86
CA ASN A 499 16.71 0.95 8.39
C ASN A 499 17.76 1.47 7.39
N MET A 500 17.45 2.59 6.73
CA MET A 500 18.27 3.17 5.67
C MET A 500 19.52 3.87 6.19
N LEU A 501 19.50 4.35 7.45
CA LEU A 501 20.67 4.97 8.08
C LEU A 501 21.80 3.96 8.27
N THR A 502 21.46 2.79 8.79
CA THR A 502 22.42 1.71 9.08
C THR A 502 22.56 0.70 7.95
N GLY A 503 21.64 0.73 6.97
CA GLY A 503 21.59 -0.21 5.87
C GLY A 503 21.38 -1.64 6.34
N SER A 504 20.45 -1.85 7.28
CA SER A 504 20.20 -3.12 7.96
C SER A 504 18.71 -3.44 8.16
N SER A 505 18.40 -4.67 8.57
CA SER A 505 17.05 -5.12 8.92
C SER A 505 16.63 -4.82 10.37
N ASP A 506 17.45 -4.08 11.14
CA ASP A 506 17.12 -3.65 12.52
C ASP A 506 16.12 -2.49 12.49
N VAL A 507 14.85 -2.84 12.70
CA VAL A 507 13.70 -1.94 12.64
C VAL A 507 13.01 -1.95 13.99
N ARG A 508 12.86 -0.76 14.59
CA ARG A 508 12.18 -0.55 15.87
C ARG A 508 11.16 0.57 15.74
N VAL A 509 9.90 0.17 15.52
CA VAL A 509 8.76 1.10 15.44
C VAL A 509 8.22 1.36 16.84
N LEU A 510 8.06 2.64 17.20
CA LEU A 510 7.61 3.06 18.54
C LEU A 510 6.09 2.92 18.69
N THR A 511 5.33 3.32 17.67
CA THR A 511 3.85 3.35 17.69
C THR A 511 3.29 2.85 16.37
N GLY A 512 2.18 2.10 16.41
CA GLY A 512 1.61 1.41 15.25
C GLY A 512 2.19 0.00 15.06
N TYR A 513 2.19 -0.49 13.83
CA TYR A 513 2.57 -1.87 13.50
C TYR A 513 4.06 -2.16 13.81
N LYS A 514 4.30 -2.89 14.92
CA LYS A 514 5.65 -3.10 15.47
C LYS A 514 6.42 -4.27 14.83
N SER A 515 5.73 -5.15 14.09
CA SER A 515 6.37 -6.31 13.47
C SER A 515 7.11 -5.93 12.18
N ASN A 516 8.20 -6.64 11.90
CA ASN A 516 8.88 -6.60 10.60
C ASN A 516 8.77 -8.00 9.97
N VAL A 517 7.88 -8.13 8.98
CA VAL A 517 7.45 -9.44 8.45
C VAL A 517 8.52 -10.05 7.53
N VAL A 518 8.70 -11.36 7.61
CA VAL A 518 9.66 -12.14 6.81
C VAL A 518 9.04 -12.63 5.50
N GLY A 519 9.87 -12.74 4.46
CA GLY A 519 9.56 -13.31 3.15
C GLY A 519 8.94 -12.31 2.18
N PHE A 520 9.16 -11.00 2.36
CA PHE A 520 8.22 -10.00 1.83
C PHE A 520 8.26 -9.80 0.29
N GLY A 521 7.10 -9.91 -0.36
CA GLY A 521 6.89 -9.92 -1.81
C GLY A 521 7.44 -8.69 -2.55
N TRP A 522 7.15 -7.47 -2.09
CA TRP A 522 7.75 -6.28 -2.74
C TRP A 522 9.28 -6.24 -2.59
N SER A 523 9.84 -6.81 -1.52
CA SER A 523 11.28 -6.70 -1.24
C SER A 523 12.02 -7.65 -2.15
N ASN A 524 11.46 -8.85 -2.30
CA ASN A 524 11.86 -9.84 -3.29
C ASN A 524 11.82 -9.23 -4.71
N ALA A 525 10.68 -8.64 -5.10
CA ALA A 525 10.53 -8.10 -6.44
C ALA A 525 11.47 -6.94 -6.75
N VAL A 526 11.54 -5.95 -5.86
CA VAL A 526 12.38 -4.77 -6.05
C VAL A 526 13.86 -5.14 -6.06
N TYR A 527 14.28 -6.13 -5.26
CA TYR A 527 15.64 -6.67 -5.33
C TYR A 527 15.95 -7.20 -6.74
N LEU A 528 15.05 -7.99 -7.34
CA LEU A 528 15.23 -8.50 -8.70
C LEU A 528 15.33 -7.37 -9.73
N LYS A 529 14.38 -6.41 -9.69
CA LYS A 529 14.36 -5.28 -10.64
C LYS A 529 15.57 -4.36 -10.51
N MET A 530 16.01 -4.07 -9.29
CA MET A 530 17.23 -3.30 -9.06
C MET A 530 18.49 -4.06 -9.49
N THR A 531 18.52 -5.39 -9.33
CA THR A 531 19.63 -6.22 -9.81
C THR A 531 19.73 -6.20 -11.34
N GLU A 532 18.61 -6.19 -12.07
CA GLU A 532 18.60 -6.04 -13.53
C GLU A 532 19.23 -4.71 -13.98
N LEU A 533 18.91 -3.60 -13.29
CA LEU A 533 19.51 -2.29 -13.59
C LEU A 533 21.03 -2.24 -13.38
N LEU A 534 21.57 -3.12 -12.53
CA LEU A 534 23.00 -3.20 -12.24
C LEU A 534 23.80 -4.03 -13.26
N ARG A 535 23.12 -4.73 -14.20
CA ARG A 535 23.77 -5.55 -15.23
C ARG A 535 24.40 -4.73 -16.36
#